data_AF-A0A0G1U121-F1
#
_entry.id   AF-A0A0G1U121-F1
#
_cell.length_a   1.000
_cell.length_b   1.000
_cell.length_c   1.000
_cell.angle_alpha   90.00
_cell.angle_beta   90.00
_cell.angle_gamma   90.00
#
_symmetry.space_group_name_H-M   'P 1'
#
loop_
_entity.id
_entity.type
_entity.pdbx_description
1 polymer ?
#
loop_
_entity_poly.entity_id
_entity_poly.type
_entity_poly.pdbx_seq_one_letter_code
_entity_poly.pdbx_strand_id
1 'polypeptide(L)'
;MINVTLYMAISANGFIAKENDDVEWLSEQSWKSYQGMTRAIRCSVIGRKTYDLMPAEEFLDGCLYIVLTNQKGLKPKHASVVFVSTPQEAIKLAQEKNYSKILVAGGSTINHSFMEQKLIDEVYLDIEPTILGKGIPLFRPENFECKLELLGTKKLNANTIQLHYKVLR
;
A
#
# COMPACT_ATOMS: atom_id res chain seq x y z
N MET A 1 -7.29 9.42 -16.78
CA MET A 1 -7.59 8.40 -15.75
C MET A 1 -6.33 8.23 -14.93
N ILE A 2 -6.44 8.28 -13.60
CA ILE A 2 -5.27 8.11 -12.72
C ILE A 2 -4.94 6.62 -12.63
N ASN A 3 -3.66 6.26 -12.66
CA ASN A 3 -3.23 4.87 -12.47
C ASN A 3 -3.05 4.57 -10.98
N VAL A 4 -3.63 3.48 -10.51
CA VAL A 4 -3.60 3.08 -9.10
C VAL A 4 -2.77 1.81 -8.95
N THR A 5 -1.65 1.94 -8.24
CA THR A 5 -0.72 0.85 -7.95
C THR A 5 -0.87 0.42 -6.51
N LEU A 6 -1.19 -0.86 -6.26
CA LEU A 6 -1.06 -1.47 -4.94
C LEU A 6 0.40 -1.89 -4.73
N TYR A 7 0.99 -1.56 -3.58
CA TYR A 7 2.32 -2.04 -3.20
C TYR A 7 2.28 -2.61 -1.79
N MET A 8 2.70 -3.86 -1.63
CA MET A 8 2.80 -4.49 -0.31
C MET A 8 4.02 -5.41 -0.23
N ALA A 9 4.72 -5.36 0.90
CA ALA A 9 5.58 -6.47 1.32
C ALA A 9 4.73 -7.50 2.05
N ILE A 10 4.93 -8.78 1.73
CA ILE A 10 4.15 -9.89 2.26
C ILE A 10 5.04 -11.07 2.65
N SER A 11 4.56 -11.86 3.60
CA SER A 11 5.10 -13.19 3.88
C SER A 11 4.84 -14.09 2.68
N ALA A 12 5.59 -15.20 2.58
CA ALA A 12 5.41 -16.21 1.53
C ALA A 12 3.98 -16.77 1.46
N ASN A 13 3.23 -16.69 2.56
CA ASN A 13 1.83 -17.11 2.66
C ASN A 13 0.81 -15.96 2.79
N GLY A 14 1.18 -14.73 2.41
CA GLY A 14 0.22 -13.65 2.13
C GLY A 14 -0.17 -12.74 3.30
N PHE A 15 0.63 -12.68 4.37
CA PHE A 15 0.42 -11.76 5.49
C PHE A 15 1.29 -10.50 5.35
N ILE A 16 0.74 -9.33 5.71
CA ILE A 16 1.42 -8.03 5.63
C ILE A 16 2.05 -7.59 6.96
N ALA A 17 1.60 -8.18 8.07
CA ALA A 17 2.12 -7.96 9.42
C ALA A 17 1.70 -9.13 10.32
N LYS A 18 2.32 -9.25 11.51
CA LYS A 18 1.84 -10.13 12.58
C LYS A 18 0.55 -9.56 13.21
N GLU A 19 -0.14 -10.35 14.04
CA GLU A 19 -1.40 -9.91 14.70
C GLU A 19 -1.23 -8.68 15.61
N ASN A 20 -0.02 -8.49 16.15
CA ASN A 20 0.38 -7.35 16.97
C ASN A 20 0.99 -6.20 16.14
N ASP A 21 0.75 -6.16 14.83
CA ASP A 21 1.26 -5.14 13.89
C ASP A 21 2.77 -5.14 13.64
N ASP A 22 3.50 -6.14 14.14
CA ASP A 22 4.95 -6.29 13.96
C ASP A 22 5.30 -6.64 12.49
N VAL A 23 6.27 -5.88 11.98
CA VAL A 23 6.84 -5.97 10.62
C VAL A 23 8.38 -6.11 10.63
N GLU A 24 9.01 -6.44 11.76
CA GLU A 24 10.48 -6.58 11.89
C GLU A 24 11.06 -7.71 11.01
N TRP A 25 10.22 -8.63 10.55
CA TRP A 25 10.58 -9.69 9.61
C TRP A 25 10.74 -9.20 8.16
N LEU A 26 10.37 -7.95 7.86
CA LEU A 26 10.61 -7.34 6.55
C LEU A 26 12.08 -6.98 6.36
N SER A 27 12.61 -7.25 5.18
CA SER A 27 13.99 -6.91 4.84
C SER A 27 14.18 -5.41 4.61
N GLU A 28 15.38 -4.92 4.85
CA GLU A 28 15.78 -3.55 4.51
C GLU A 28 15.57 -3.25 3.01
N GLN A 29 15.72 -4.25 2.13
CA GLN A 29 15.54 -4.08 0.70
C GLN A 29 14.07 -3.85 0.32
N SER A 30 13.12 -4.51 0.99
CA SER A 30 11.69 -4.23 0.82
C SER A 30 11.35 -2.81 1.28
N TRP A 31 11.91 -2.35 2.41
CA TRP A 31 11.77 -0.96 2.84
C TRP A 31 12.33 0.04 1.82
N LYS A 32 13.53 -0.20 1.32
CA LYS A 32 14.15 0.62 0.26
C LYS A 32 13.31 0.63 -1.03
N SER A 33 12.75 -0.51 -1.39
CA SER A 33 11.89 -0.65 -2.56
C SER A 33 10.57 0.14 -2.39
N TYR A 34 9.91 0.03 -1.24
CA TYR A 34 8.71 0.80 -0.91
C TYR A 34 8.97 2.32 -0.93
N GLN A 35 10.05 2.77 -0.27
CA GLN A 35 10.41 4.18 -0.29
C GLN A 35 10.78 4.67 -1.69
N GLY A 36 11.44 3.84 -2.50
CA GLY A 36 11.73 4.13 -3.90
C GLY A 36 10.46 4.36 -4.71
N MET A 37 9.48 3.46 -4.58
CA MET A 37 8.17 3.59 -5.22
C MET A 37 7.42 4.83 -4.76
N THR A 38 7.45 5.12 -3.46
CA THR A 38 6.81 6.31 -2.87
C THR A 38 7.41 7.60 -3.42
N ARG A 39 8.75 7.69 -3.54
CA ARG A 39 9.42 8.85 -4.14
C ARG A 39 9.14 9.01 -5.63
N ALA A 40 8.95 7.90 -6.35
CA ALA A 40 8.63 7.92 -7.78
C ALA A 40 7.18 8.37 -8.05
N ILE A 41 6.21 7.88 -7.27
CA ILE A 41 4.78 8.18 -7.45
C ILE A 41 4.38 9.49 -6.77
N ARG A 42 4.99 9.80 -5.63
CA ARG A 42 4.78 11.02 -4.83
C ARG A 42 3.36 11.23 -4.28
N CYS A 43 2.46 10.26 -4.45
CA CYS A 43 1.12 10.26 -3.88
C CYS A 43 0.81 8.86 -3.33
N SER A 44 0.72 8.75 -2.01
CA SER A 44 0.46 7.48 -1.30
C SER A 44 -0.89 7.55 -0.58
N VAL A 45 -1.62 6.44 -0.58
CA VAL A 45 -2.86 6.25 0.17
C VAL A 45 -2.62 5.15 1.20
N ILE A 46 -2.90 5.48 2.46
CA ILE A 46 -2.78 4.55 3.57
C ILE A 46 -4.02 4.58 4.47
N GLY A 47 -4.23 3.53 5.25
CA GLY A 47 -5.28 3.46 6.26
C GLY A 47 -4.86 4.12 7.57
N ARG A 48 -5.86 4.50 8.39
CA ARG A 48 -5.68 5.04 9.75
C ARG A 48 -4.68 4.23 10.59
N LYS A 49 -4.82 2.91 10.66
CA LYS A 49 -3.95 2.04 11.47
C LYS A 49 -2.49 2.11 11.03
N THR A 50 -2.23 2.03 9.72
CA THR A 50 -0.88 2.21 9.16
C THR A 50 -0.32 3.59 9.52
N TYR A 51 -1.13 4.64 9.34
CA TYR A 51 -0.74 5.99 9.70
C TYR A 51 -0.47 6.18 11.22
N ASP A 52 -1.18 5.48 12.10
CA ASP A 52 -0.91 5.46 13.55
C ASP A 52 0.45 4.85 13.88
N LEU A 53 0.78 3.74 13.24
CA LEU A 53 2.01 2.99 13.47
C LEU A 53 3.25 3.71 12.89
N MET A 54 3.08 4.43 11.79
CA MET A 54 4.20 5.15 11.15
C MET A 54 4.64 6.36 11.99
N PRO A 55 5.95 6.50 12.25
CA PRO A 55 6.52 7.71 12.85
C PRO A 55 6.45 8.89 11.87
N ALA A 56 6.57 10.13 12.38
CA ALA A 56 6.37 11.33 11.57
C ALA A 56 7.44 11.48 10.46
N GLU A 57 8.63 10.96 10.72
CA GLU A 57 9.82 11.01 9.87
C GLU A 57 9.71 10.12 8.62
N GLU A 58 8.77 9.17 8.61
CA GLU A 58 8.50 8.34 7.43
C GLU A 58 7.62 9.04 6.38
N PHE A 59 7.00 10.18 6.74
CA PHE A 59 6.25 11.00 5.78
C PHE A 59 7.21 11.94 5.06
N LEU A 60 7.48 11.62 3.79
CA LEU A 60 8.46 12.36 3.00
C LEU A 60 7.95 13.73 2.53
N ASP A 61 8.82 14.73 2.61
CA ASP A 61 8.60 16.03 1.99
C ASP A 61 8.42 15.91 0.46
N GLY A 62 7.51 16.74 -0.07
CA GLY A 62 7.16 16.75 -1.49
C GLY A 62 6.31 15.56 -1.96
N CYS A 63 6.05 14.57 -1.10
CA CYS A 63 5.03 13.56 -1.34
C CYS A 63 3.69 14.01 -0.73
N LEU A 64 2.59 13.45 -1.21
CA LEU A 64 1.26 13.57 -0.61
C LEU A 64 0.88 12.22 0.01
N TYR A 65 0.49 12.22 1.27
CA TYR A 65 -0.05 11.04 1.96
C TYR A 65 -1.52 11.27 2.28
N ILE A 66 -2.38 10.50 1.64
CA ILE A 66 -3.83 10.53 1.84
C ILE A 66 -4.19 9.41 2.81
N VAL A 67 -4.64 9.77 4.00
CA VAL A 67 -5.02 8.82 5.04
C VAL A 67 -6.53 8.62 5.02
N LEU A 68 -6.95 7.37 4.78
CA LEU A 68 -8.36 6.99 4.81
C LEU A 68 -8.85 6.81 6.26
N THR A 69 -9.81 7.65 6.65
CA THR A 69 -10.43 7.65 7.98
C THR A 69 -11.77 8.39 7.99
N ASN A 70 -12.73 7.88 8.76
CA ASN A 70 -13.99 8.57 9.03
C ASN A 70 -13.92 9.48 10.27
N GLN A 71 -12.80 9.47 11.00
CA GLN A 71 -12.62 10.28 12.20
C GLN A 71 -12.37 11.74 11.85
N LYS A 72 -13.21 12.62 12.39
CA LYS A 72 -13.10 14.07 12.21
C LYS A 72 -12.15 14.71 13.23
N GLY A 73 -11.59 15.87 12.90
CA GLY A 73 -10.78 16.68 13.82
C GLY A 73 -9.37 16.16 14.09
N LEU A 74 -8.89 15.19 13.32
CA LEU A 74 -7.52 14.70 13.40
C LEU A 74 -6.52 15.78 12.98
N LYS A 75 -5.43 15.90 13.73
CA LYS A 75 -4.28 16.71 13.35
C LYS A 75 -3.26 15.84 12.60
N PRO A 76 -2.73 16.29 11.45
CA PRO A 76 -1.70 15.55 10.73
C PRO A 76 -0.39 15.56 11.53
N LYS A 77 0.33 14.43 11.53
CA LYS A 77 1.66 14.25 12.11
C LYS A 77 2.72 14.97 11.27
N HIS A 78 2.42 15.22 9.99
CA HIS A 78 3.34 15.80 9.02
C HIS A 78 2.58 16.65 7.99
N ALA A 79 3.20 17.69 7.44
CA ALA A 79 2.56 18.63 6.51
C ALA A 79 2.09 17.99 5.18
N SER A 80 2.68 16.85 4.80
CA SER A 80 2.28 16.08 3.61
C SER A 80 1.01 15.23 3.80
N VAL A 81 0.46 15.18 5.01
CA VAL A 81 -0.67 14.30 5.34
C VAL A 81 -2.01 15.03 5.21
N VAL A 82 -2.95 14.40 4.52
CA VAL A 82 -4.35 14.83 4.39
C VAL A 82 -5.28 13.66 4.72
N PHE A 83 -6.47 13.97 5.22
CA PHE A 83 -7.47 12.96 5.58
C PHE A 83 -8.66 13.00 4.63
N VAL A 84 -9.07 11.83 4.13
CA VAL A 84 -10.32 11.64 3.36
C VAL A 84 -11.00 10.36 3.82
N SER A 85 -12.25 10.14 3.42
CA SER A 85 -13.08 9.06 3.94
C SER A 85 -13.13 7.84 3.03
N THR A 86 -12.99 8.02 1.71
CA THR A 86 -13.20 6.96 0.72
C THR A 86 -12.10 6.87 -0.35
N PRO A 87 -11.91 5.69 -0.99
CA PRO A 87 -11.03 5.54 -2.14
C PRO A 87 -11.31 6.54 -3.27
N GLN A 88 -12.59 6.83 -3.56
CA GLN A 88 -13.00 7.80 -4.57
C GLN A 88 -12.56 9.22 -4.21
N GLU A 89 -12.71 9.62 -2.95
CA GLU A 89 -12.23 10.93 -2.48
C GLU A 89 -10.70 11.03 -2.60
N ALA A 90 -9.98 9.95 -2.29
CA ALA A 90 -8.52 9.90 -2.45
C ALA A 90 -8.11 10.06 -3.93
N ILE A 91 -8.77 9.34 -4.83
CA ILE A 91 -8.56 9.44 -6.28
C ILE A 91 -8.86 10.85 -6.79
N LYS A 92 -10.01 11.42 -6.39
CA LYS A 92 -10.42 12.76 -6.78
C LYS A 92 -9.42 13.82 -6.30
N LEU A 93 -9.00 13.75 -5.04
CA LEU A 93 -8.02 14.67 -4.48
C LEU A 93 -6.66 14.59 -5.19
N ALA A 94 -6.21 13.39 -5.52
CA ALA A 94 -4.98 13.20 -6.28
C ALA A 94 -5.08 13.81 -7.69
N GLN A 95 -6.21 13.64 -8.37
CA GLN A 95 -6.47 14.24 -9.67
C GLN A 95 -6.52 15.78 -9.60
N GLU A 96 -7.21 16.35 -8.61
CA GLU A 96 -7.25 17.80 -8.37
C GLU A 96 -5.86 18.40 -8.10
N LYS A 97 -4.97 17.61 -7.49
CA LYS A 97 -3.56 17.96 -7.27
C LYS A 97 -2.64 17.59 -8.43
N ASN A 98 -3.18 17.22 -9.59
CA ASN A 98 -2.46 16.88 -10.82
C ASN A 98 -1.52 15.66 -10.71
N TYR A 99 -1.80 14.72 -9.81
CA TYR A 99 -1.10 13.44 -9.82
C TYR A 99 -1.67 12.53 -10.91
N SER A 100 -0.79 11.84 -11.63
CA SER A 100 -1.15 10.85 -12.65
C SER A 100 -1.11 9.41 -12.12
N LYS A 101 -0.53 9.20 -10.94
CA LYS A 101 -0.40 7.90 -10.27
C LYS A 101 -0.69 8.02 -8.77
N ILE A 102 -1.20 6.94 -8.18
CA ILE A 102 -1.37 6.77 -6.73
C ILE A 102 -0.76 5.43 -6.32
N LEU A 103 -0.12 5.42 -5.16
CA LEU A 103 0.37 4.22 -4.48
C LEU A 103 -0.56 3.86 -3.32
N VAL A 104 -1.28 2.75 -3.39
CA VAL A 104 -2.00 2.18 -2.24
C VAL A 104 -1.01 1.32 -1.46
N ALA A 105 -0.73 1.71 -0.21
CA ALA A 105 0.31 1.12 0.62
C ALA A 105 -0.23 0.55 1.93
N GLY A 106 -1.43 -0.06 1.88
CA GLY A 106 -2.03 -0.71 3.04
C GLY A 106 -2.84 0.19 3.97
N GLY A 107 -3.39 -0.36 5.05
CA GLY A 107 -3.37 -1.76 5.43
C GLY A 107 -4.41 -2.63 4.70
N SER A 108 -4.56 -3.88 5.16
CA SER A 108 -5.46 -4.91 4.61
C SER A 108 -6.86 -4.42 4.24
N THR A 109 -7.46 -3.58 5.09
CA THR A 109 -8.79 -2.98 4.85
C THR A 109 -8.78 -2.04 3.63
N ILE A 110 -7.74 -1.23 3.48
CA ILE A 110 -7.62 -0.28 2.37
C ILE A 110 -7.33 -1.04 1.08
N ASN A 111 -6.41 -2.00 1.13
CA ASN A 111 -6.12 -2.88 0.00
C ASN A 111 -7.41 -3.51 -0.54
N HIS A 112 -8.21 -4.08 0.36
CA HIS A 112 -9.48 -4.69 0.02
C HIS A 112 -10.47 -3.67 -0.57
N SER A 113 -10.63 -2.51 0.06
CA SER A 113 -11.57 -1.47 -0.40
C SER A 113 -11.28 -0.98 -1.83
N PHE A 114 -10.00 -0.81 -2.18
CA PHE A 114 -9.62 -0.45 -3.56
C PHE A 114 -9.81 -1.61 -4.54
N MET A 115 -9.49 -2.84 -4.12
CA MET A 115 -9.59 -4.02 -4.97
C MET A 115 -11.04 -4.38 -5.30
N GLU A 116 -11.92 -4.41 -4.31
CA GLU A 116 -13.35 -4.73 -4.47
C GLU A 116 -14.04 -3.78 -5.46
N GLN A 117 -13.66 -2.51 -5.42
CA GLN A 117 -14.19 -1.46 -6.29
C GLN A 117 -13.52 -1.43 -7.68
N LYS A 118 -12.63 -2.40 -7.98
CA LYS A 118 -11.88 -2.53 -9.24
C LYS A 118 -11.04 -1.29 -9.58
N LEU A 119 -10.58 -0.58 -8.55
CA LEU A 119 -9.83 0.67 -8.70
C LEU A 119 -8.34 0.44 -8.94
N ILE A 120 -7.82 -0.76 -8.65
CA ILE A 120 -6.39 -1.09 -8.78
C ILE A 120 -6.09 -1.48 -10.23
N ASP A 121 -5.04 -0.89 -10.80
CA ASP A 121 -4.54 -1.21 -12.15
C ASP A 121 -3.33 -2.15 -12.10
N GLU A 122 -2.45 -1.97 -11.11
CA GLU A 122 -1.19 -2.70 -10.97
C GLU A 122 -0.95 -3.12 -9.52
N VAL A 123 -0.25 -4.24 -9.33
CA VAL A 123 0.09 -4.79 -8.02
C VAL A 123 1.59 -5.11 -7.98
N TYR A 124 2.28 -4.59 -6.98
CA TYR A 124 3.65 -4.94 -6.63
C TYR A 124 3.65 -5.69 -5.30
N LEU A 125 4.21 -6.90 -5.29
CA LEU A 125 4.34 -7.73 -4.10
C LEU A 125 5.81 -8.06 -3.85
N ASP A 126 6.36 -7.56 -2.76
CA ASP A 126 7.65 -8.03 -2.26
C ASP A 126 7.39 -9.25 -1.38
N ILE A 127 7.76 -10.43 -1.87
CA ILE A 127 7.57 -11.69 -1.15
C ILE A 127 8.83 -11.97 -0.35
N GLU A 128 8.70 -11.86 0.97
CA GLU A 128 9.75 -12.19 1.93
C GLU A 128 9.80 -13.71 2.20
N PRO A 129 10.97 -14.25 2.51
CA PRO A 129 11.19 -15.68 2.79
C PRO A 129 10.71 -16.09 4.20
N THR A 130 9.52 -15.62 4.60
CA THR A 130 8.95 -15.84 5.94
C THR A 130 7.56 -16.45 5.81
N ILE A 131 7.25 -17.46 6.63
CA ILE A 131 5.90 -17.99 6.79
C ILE A 131 5.38 -17.55 8.16
N LEU A 132 4.21 -16.92 8.18
CA LEU A 132 3.54 -16.53 9.43
C LEU A 132 2.36 -17.47 9.70
N GLY A 133 2.26 -18.04 10.90
CA GLY A 133 1.14 -18.91 11.26
C GLY A 133 -0.18 -18.15 11.43
N LYS A 134 -0.10 -16.88 11.85
CA LYS A 134 -1.20 -15.93 11.99
C LYS A 134 -0.68 -14.53 11.68
N GLY A 135 -1.55 -13.65 11.22
CA GLY A 135 -1.20 -12.28 10.93
C GLY A 135 -2.33 -11.51 10.26
N ILE A 136 -2.01 -10.30 9.84
CA ILE A 136 -2.92 -9.45 9.08
C ILE A 136 -2.80 -9.86 7.60
N PRO A 137 -3.86 -10.40 6.97
CA PRO A 137 -3.78 -10.85 5.57
C PRO A 137 -3.66 -9.67 4.61
N LEU A 138 -3.11 -9.90 3.41
CA LEU A 138 -2.97 -8.88 2.36
C LEU A 138 -4.28 -8.14 2.04
N PHE A 139 -5.38 -8.89 1.99
CA PHE A 139 -6.74 -8.39 1.83
C PHE A 139 -7.60 -8.95 2.96
N ARG A 140 -8.71 -8.28 3.27
CA ARG A 140 -9.72 -8.86 4.16
C ARG A 140 -10.22 -10.20 3.60
N PRO A 141 -10.51 -11.18 4.46
CA PRO A 141 -11.03 -12.48 4.07
C PRO A 141 -12.51 -12.36 3.68
N GLU A 142 -12.76 -11.69 2.56
CA GLU A 142 -14.07 -11.50 1.96
C GLU A 142 -14.11 -12.18 0.58
N ASN A 143 -15.32 -12.44 0.06
CA ASN A 143 -15.48 -13.20 -1.17
C ASN A 143 -15.26 -12.30 -2.40
N PHE A 144 -14.02 -12.21 -2.88
CA PHE A 144 -13.69 -11.59 -4.16
C PHE A 144 -12.62 -12.38 -4.90
N GLU A 145 -12.64 -12.29 -6.24
CA GLU A 145 -11.63 -12.88 -7.12
C GLU A 145 -11.15 -11.81 -8.10
N CYS A 146 -9.84 -11.79 -8.35
CA CYS A 146 -9.21 -10.88 -9.30
C CYS A 146 -8.15 -11.66 -10.09
N LYS A 147 -8.16 -11.51 -11.43
CA LYS A 147 -7.17 -12.14 -12.30
C LYS A 147 -6.02 -11.18 -12.54
N LEU A 148 -4.81 -11.72 -12.51
CA LEU A 148 -3.58 -10.96 -12.66
C LEU A 148 -2.76 -11.48 -13.85
N GLU A 149 -2.12 -10.56 -14.57
CA GLU A 149 -1.11 -10.86 -15.59
C GLU A 149 0.26 -10.47 -15.04
N LEU A 150 1.21 -11.42 -15.01
CA LEU A 150 2.58 -11.15 -14.56
C LEU A 150 3.30 -10.30 -15.61
N LEU A 151 3.65 -9.07 -15.25
CA LEU A 151 4.41 -8.16 -16.10
C LEU A 151 5.91 -8.27 -15.87
N GLY A 152 6.34 -8.64 -14.66
CA GLY A 152 7.76 -8.75 -14.36
C GLY A 152 8.07 -9.28 -12.97
N THR A 153 9.34 -9.65 -12.80
CA THR A 153 9.89 -10.08 -11.51
C THR A 153 11.24 -9.43 -11.28
N LYS A 154 11.56 -9.11 -10.03
CA LYS A 154 12.84 -8.54 -9.65
C LYS A 154 13.31 -9.12 -8.33
N LYS A 155 14.53 -9.66 -8.27
CA LYS A 155 15.15 -10.00 -6.98
C LYS A 155 15.55 -8.71 -6.26
N LEU A 156 15.08 -8.53 -5.03
CA LEU A 156 15.47 -7.39 -4.19
C LEU A 156 16.74 -7.71 -3.39
N ASN A 157 16.91 -8.97 -2.99
CA ASN A 157 18.13 -9.53 -2.41
C ASN A 157 18.22 -11.03 -2.77
N ALA A 158 19.00 -11.82 -2.02
CA ALA A 158 19.15 -13.26 -2.25
C ALA A 158 17.84 -14.05 -2.13
N ASN A 159 16.95 -13.65 -1.22
CA ASN A 159 15.79 -14.44 -0.77
C ASN A 159 14.43 -13.74 -0.98
N THR A 160 14.42 -12.44 -1.25
CA THR A 160 13.21 -11.63 -1.45
C THR A 160 13.01 -11.35 -2.94
N ILE A 161 11.83 -11.67 -3.47
CA ILE A 161 11.43 -11.42 -4.85
C ILE A 161 10.26 -10.44 -4.90
N GLN A 162 10.36 -9.43 -5.76
CA GLN A 162 9.27 -8.56 -6.12
C GLN A 162 8.58 -9.11 -7.37
N LEU A 163 7.26 -9.20 -7.32
CA LEU A 163 6.40 -9.52 -8.44
C LEU A 163 5.63 -8.27 -8.85
N HIS A 164 5.58 -8.00 -10.16
CA HIS A 164 4.81 -6.91 -10.74
C HIS A 164 3.70 -7.49 -11.62
N TYR A 165 2.47 -7.18 -11.28
CA TYR A 165 1.28 -7.64 -11.96
C TYR A 165 0.44 -6.48 -12.49
N LYS A 166 -0.26 -6.76 -13.59
CA LYS A 166 -1.40 -5.98 -14.06
C LYS A 166 -2.70 -6.65 -13.61
N VAL A 167 -3.66 -5.85 -13.17
CA VAL A 167 -5.03 -6.32 -12.90
C VAL A 167 -5.80 -6.45 -14.22
N LEU A 168 -6.36 -7.64 -14.45
CA LEU A 168 -7.22 -7.92 -15.60
C LEU A 168 -8.67 -7.53 -15.28
N ARG A 169 -9.29 -6.78 -16.18
CA ARG A 169 -10.68 -6.28 -16.06
C ARG A 169 -11.63 -7.02 -16.98
#